data_AF-A0A8B6Y4H0-F1
#
_entry.id   AF-A0A8B6Y4H0-F1
#
_cell.length_a   1.000
_cell.length_b   1.000
_cell.length_c   1.000
_cell.angle_alpha   90.00
_cell.angle_beta   90.00
_cell.angle_gamma   90.00
#
_symmetry.space_group_name_H-M   'P 1'
#
loop_
_entity.id
_entity.type
_entity.pdbx_description
1 polymer ?
#
loop_
_entity_poly.entity_id
_entity_poly.type
_entity_poly.pdbx_seq_one_letter_code
_entity_poly.pdbx_strand_id
1 'polypeptide(L)'
;MGKQVMKTILSEIRGAKFYSISVDSTPDISHVDRLSCVFRYVLNDGPIKKFVQFLSMKRHGAEDLFNSLYSFLEEAKLDIKYCRGQSYDNASNMAGKYSGLSGCISCKLRDNTHSAATKALGKGFKNVKKVLENIAEDPEEKVEARTTAAGIAKKMDQLEYGILLELWTPILDCFHKTSLKLQSPQLDLNKAVQLLTSLKEYVNSLRAQFDFFEKKGKEITGSTSYKEENQRKRKRSVQLTRHDGSADETVFSTQQKFRVMVFLQVLDHLNSALCKRSEAYSGVCDKFGFLRNIRSLEQSDLRRASRNLIDTYVDDLEESFEDEILHFNEYLLADTYLQQNEKELKCSIELYMYRALRNSSALQDIFPNVATALHIYLSLMITNCSDERSFSALKRIKNYLRSALGDDKLNSLTVMCTESDILRSCDFNEILSDFVERKCRKMNF
;
A
#
# COMPACT_ATOMS: atom_id res chain seq x y z
N MET A 1 23.30 -1.66 21.52
CA MET A 1 23.17 -1.32 20.08
C MET A 1 21.73 -1.19 19.65
N GLY A 2 20.94 -2.26 19.45
CA GLY A 2 19.54 -2.12 18.97
C GLY A 2 18.66 -1.16 19.78
N LYS A 3 18.69 -1.25 21.12
CA LYS A 3 17.99 -0.30 22.01
C LYS A 3 18.49 1.15 21.87
N GLN A 4 19.76 1.37 21.53
CA GLN A 4 20.32 2.71 21.34
C GLN A 4 19.81 3.33 20.03
N VAL A 5 19.85 2.56 18.93
CA VAL A 5 19.27 2.98 17.64
C VAL A 5 17.80 3.33 17.79
N MET A 6 17.04 2.49 18.50
CA MET A 6 15.63 2.76 18.80
C MET A 6 15.45 4.06 19.61
N LYS A 7 16.27 4.31 20.63
CA LYS A 7 16.24 5.56 21.40
C LYS A 7 16.53 6.79 20.54
N THR A 8 17.50 6.70 19.63
CA THR A 8 17.82 7.77 18.68
C THR A 8 16.61 8.09 17.80
N ILE A 9 15.99 7.08 17.20
CA ILE A 9 14.78 7.25 16.37
C ILE A 9 13.64 7.88 17.20
N LEU A 10 13.40 7.41 18.42
CA LEU A 10 12.37 7.99 19.30
C LEU A 10 12.68 9.44 19.68
N SER A 11 13.95 9.80 19.89
CA SER A 11 14.34 11.19 20.16
C SER A 11 14.13 12.10 18.95
N GLU A 12 14.40 11.59 17.74
CA GLU A 12 14.13 12.31 16.49
C GLU A 12 12.63 12.55 16.28
N ILE A 13 11.80 11.53 16.52
CA ILE A 13 10.33 11.65 16.42
C ILE A 13 9.81 12.71 17.40
N ARG A 14 10.30 12.71 18.66
CA ARG A 14 9.90 13.72 19.65
C ARG A 14 10.33 15.13 19.23
N GLY A 15 11.52 15.28 18.66
CA GLY A 15 12.01 16.56 18.13
C GLY A 15 11.24 17.05 16.90
N ALA A 16 10.64 16.14 16.13
CA ALA A 16 9.84 16.48 14.96
C ALA A 16 8.42 16.99 15.31
N LYS A 17 7.95 16.89 16.56
CA LYS A 17 6.57 17.23 16.97
C LYS A 17 5.51 16.35 16.27
N PHE A 18 5.25 16.55 14.97
CA PHE A 18 4.25 15.81 14.19
C PHE A 18 4.80 14.52 13.58
N TYR A 19 4.00 13.46 13.62
CA TYR A 19 4.35 12.17 13.02
C TYR A 19 3.10 11.42 12.54
N SER A 20 3.32 10.41 11.71
CA SER A 20 2.28 9.46 11.27
C SER A 20 2.74 8.02 11.51
N ILE A 21 1.81 7.09 11.76
CA ILE A 21 2.08 5.67 12.07
C ILE A 21 1.47 4.73 11.02
N SER A 22 2.30 3.85 10.47
CA SER A 22 1.89 2.73 9.59
C SER A 22 2.06 1.45 10.37
N VAL A 23 0.99 0.68 10.47
CA VAL A 23 0.96 -0.62 11.12
C VAL A 23 0.57 -1.69 10.12
N ASP A 24 1.52 -2.55 9.80
CA ASP A 24 1.35 -3.62 8.81
C ASP A 24 1.52 -4.99 9.48
N SER A 25 0.62 -5.94 9.19
CA SER A 25 0.60 -7.27 9.79
C SER A 25 1.22 -8.31 8.87
N THR A 26 2.20 -9.05 9.38
CA THR A 26 2.76 -10.20 8.66
C THR A 26 2.85 -11.42 9.57
N PRO A 27 2.47 -12.62 9.08
CA PRO A 27 2.73 -13.86 9.79
C PRO A 27 4.22 -14.19 9.70
N ASP A 28 4.84 -14.50 10.82
CA ASP A 28 6.20 -15.01 10.83
C ASP A 28 6.27 -16.51 10.45
N ILE A 29 7.48 -17.08 10.37
CA ILE A 29 7.68 -18.50 10.03
C ILE A 29 7.07 -19.46 11.06
N SER A 30 6.71 -18.95 12.25
CA SER A 30 6.04 -19.69 13.32
C SER A 30 4.52 -19.50 13.27
N HIS A 31 3.99 -18.89 12.21
CA HIS A 31 2.57 -18.54 12.04
C HIS A 31 2.03 -17.63 13.15
N VAL A 32 2.89 -16.83 13.78
CA VAL A 32 2.49 -15.79 14.73
C VAL A 32 2.45 -14.45 14.00
N ASP A 33 1.31 -13.76 14.09
CA ASP A 33 1.17 -12.43 13.50
C ASP A 33 2.01 -11.40 14.25
N ARG A 34 2.85 -10.70 13.48
CA ARG A 34 3.70 -9.61 13.94
C ARG A 34 3.26 -8.33 13.26
N LEU A 35 3.05 -7.28 14.05
CA LEU A 35 2.72 -5.95 13.55
C LEU A 35 4.00 -5.13 13.41
N SER A 36 4.36 -4.76 12.20
CA SER A 36 5.41 -3.80 11.91
C SER A 36 4.93 -2.39 12.25
N CYS A 37 5.61 -1.70 13.16
CA CYS A 37 5.36 -0.29 13.43
C CYS A 37 6.40 0.59 12.75
N VAL A 38 5.93 1.39 11.79
CA VAL A 38 6.74 2.34 11.03
C VAL A 38 6.24 3.75 11.24
N PHE A 39 7.16 4.66 11.53
CA PHE A 39 6.87 6.06 11.76
C PHE A 39 7.34 6.89 10.58
N ARG A 40 6.53 7.87 10.18
CA ARG A 40 6.91 8.92 9.24
C ARG A 40 6.93 10.26 9.97
N TYR A 41 8.03 10.99 9.84
CA TYR A 41 8.24 12.31 10.43
C TYR A 41 9.24 13.11 9.61
N VAL A 42 9.41 14.39 9.91
CA VAL A 42 10.20 15.32 9.09
C VAL A 42 11.43 15.79 9.86
N LEU A 43 12.60 15.59 9.25
CA LEU A 43 13.87 16.16 9.70
C LEU A 43 14.26 17.34 8.78
N ASN A 44 15.39 18.00 9.08
CA ASN A 44 15.90 19.12 8.29
C ASN A 44 16.11 18.75 6.80
N ASP A 45 16.56 17.51 6.55
CA ASP A 45 16.75 16.99 5.19
C ASP A 45 15.46 16.49 4.52
N GLY A 46 14.31 16.53 5.22
CA GLY A 46 12.99 16.20 4.68
C GLY A 46 12.31 15.02 5.34
N PRO A 47 11.20 14.52 4.74
CA PRO A 47 10.41 13.45 5.33
C PRO A 47 11.16 12.12 5.29
N ILE A 48 11.26 11.47 6.43
CA ILE A 48 11.85 10.15 6.57
C ILE A 48 10.83 9.15 7.10
N LYS A 49 11.03 7.88 6.76
CA LYS A 49 10.25 6.75 7.28
C LYS A 49 11.21 5.81 8.00
N LYS A 50 10.90 5.46 9.24
CA LYS A 50 11.76 4.63 10.09
C LYS A 50 10.98 3.49 10.71
N PHE A 51 11.55 2.30 10.63
CA PHE A 51 11.03 1.14 11.34
C PHE A 51 11.46 1.20 12.80
N VAL A 52 10.52 1.02 13.72
CA VAL A 52 10.80 1.11 15.15
C VAL A 52 10.77 -0.26 15.82
N GLN A 53 9.70 -1.04 15.65
CA GLN A 53 9.55 -2.31 16.35
C GLN A 53 8.50 -3.22 15.71
N PHE A 54 8.62 -4.54 15.91
CA PHE A 54 7.50 -5.46 15.77
C PHE A 54 6.75 -5.62 17.09
N LEU A 55 5.45 -5.32 17.07
CA LEU A 55 4.55 -5.64 18.17
C LEU A 55 4.01 -7.06 18.01
N SER A 56 4.04 -7.83 19.09
CA SER A 56 3.44 -9.17 19.12
C SER A 56 1.99 -9.06 19.53
N MET A 57 1.08 -9.58 18.71
CA MET A 57 -0.34 -9.68 19.08
C MET A 57 -0.67 -11.09 19.55
N LYS A 58 -1.38 -11.18 20.68
CA LYS A 58 -1.95 -12.46 21.15
C LYS A 58 -3.34 -12.71 20.56
N ARG A 59 -4.02 -11.67 20.07
CA ARG A 59 -5.39 -11.67 19.56
C ARG A 59 -5.51 -10.67 18.41
N HIS A 60 -6.41 -10.92 17.46
CA HIS A 60 -6.60 -10.08 16.26
C HIS A 60 -7.75 -9.06 16.41
N GLY A 61 -8.12 -8.71 17.63
CA GLY A 61 -9.18 -7.73 17.89
C GLY A 61 -8.70 -6.29 17.63
N ALA A 62 -9.63 -5.44 17.18
CA ALA A 62 -9.36 -4.01 16.99
C ALA A 62 -8.92 -3.31 18.28
N GLU A 63 -9.55 -3.68 19.39
CA GLU A 63 -9.25 -3.18 20.72
C GLU A 63 -7.86 -3.64 21.20
N ASP A 64 -7.49 -4.90 20.93
CA ASP A 64 -6.16 -5.43 21.29
C ASP A 64 -5.04 -4.71 20.52
N LEU A 65 -5.29 -4.38 19.24
CA LEU A 65 -4.36 -3.63 18.41
C LEU A 65 -4.21 -2.18 18.90
N PHE A 66 -5.33 -1.53 19.24
CA PHE A 66 -5.32 -0.20 19.84
C PHE A 66 -4.56 -0.18 21.17
N ASN A 67 -4.87 -1.10 22.09
CA ASN A 67 -4.22 -1.17 23.40
C ASN A 67 -2.72 -1.45 23.26
N SER A 68 -2.33 -2.36 22.36
CA SER A 68 -0.92 -2.66 22.10
C SER A 68 -0.16 -1.46 21.55
N LEU A 69 -0.77 -0.70 20.62
CA LEU A 69 -0.17 0.51 20.07
C LEU A 69 -0.11 1.63 21.11
N TYR A 70 -1.17 1.79 21.90
CA TYR A 70 -1.26 2.82 22.93
C TYR A 70 -0.22 2.60 24.04
N SER A 71 -0.11 1.38 24.57
CA SER A 71 0.94 1.03 25.53
C SER A 71 2.35 1.27 24.96
N PHE A 72 2.57 0.95 23.68
CA PHE A 72 3.83 1.25 23.03
C PHE A 72 4.11 2.77 22.94
N LEU A 73 3.11 3.59 22.61
CA LEU A 73 3.26 5.04 22.56
C LEU A 73 3.54 5.65 23.94
N GLU A 74 2.90 5.14 25.00
CA GLU A 74 3.17 5.54 26.39
C GLU A 74 4.61 5.20 26.80
N GLU A 75 5.06 3.95 26.54
CA GLU A 75 6.44 3.53 26.80
C GLU A 75 7.45 4.38 26.03
N ALA A 76 7.12 4.72 24.78
CA ALA A 76 7.92 5.56 23.92
C ALA A 76 7.84 7.06 24.28
N LYS A 77 6.99 7.47 25.22
CA LYS A 77 6.70 8.87 25.57
C LYS A 77 6.37 9.71 24.32
N LEU A 78 5.52 9.16 23.46
CA LEU A 78 5.00 9.83 22.26
C LEU A 78 3.54 10.19 22.50
N ASP A 79 3.23 11.49 22.47
CA ASP A 79 1.85 11.95 22.63
C ASP A 79 1.07 11.70 21.35
N ILE A 80 -0.08 11.02 21.47
CA ILE A 80 -0.99 10.74 20.37
C ILE A 80 -1.60 12.01 19.78
N LYS A 81 -1.64 13.12 20.54
CA LYS A 81 -2.12 14.42 20.06
C LYS A 81 -1.39 14.90 18.81
N TYR A 82 -0.10 14.56 18.66
CA TYR A 82 0.71 14.95 17.51
C TYR A 82 0.71 13.92 16.38
N CYS A 83 -0.05 12.83 16.49
CA CYS A 83 -0.23 11.86 15.43
C CYS A 83 -1.19 12.43 14.37
N ARG A 84 -0.68 12.75 13.18
CA ARG A 84 -1.45 13.38 12.09
C ARG A 84 -1.85 12.41 10.97
N GLY A 85 -1.39 11.16 11.01
CA GLY A 85 -1.79 10.12 10.07
C GLY A 85 -1.64 8.72 10.66
N GLN A 86 -2.58 7.84 10.35
CA GLN A 86 -2.55 6.44 10.75
C GLN A 86 -2.95 5.56 9.56
N SER A 87 -2.26 4.43 9.39
CA SER A 87 -2.62 3.43 8.38
C SER A 87 -2.47 2.02 8.93
N TYR A 88 -3.44 1.15 8.61
CA TYR A 88 -3.52 -0.23 9.09
C TYR A 88 -3.80 -1.17 7.91
N ASP A 89 -2.99 -2.22 7.70
CA ASP A 89 -3.17 -3.13 6.54
C ASP A 89 -4.30 -4.16 6.68
N ASN A 90 -5.24 -3.96 7.60
CA ASN A 90 -6.26 -4.97 7.89
C ASN A 90 -7.63 -4.39 8.28
N ALA A 91 -7.99 -3.23 7.73
CA ALA A 91 -9.26 -2.56 8.03
C ALA A 91 -10.51 -3.45 7.82
N SER A 92 -10.43 -4.51 7.01
CA SER A 92 -11.49 -5.51 6.84
C SER A 92 -11.68 -6.46 8.04
N ASN A 93 -10.64 -6.72 8.85
CA ASN A 93 -10.80 -7.47 10.11
C ASN A 93 -11.22 -6.57 11.29
N MET A 94 -11.10 -5.25 11.13
CA MET A 94 -11.50 -4.24 12.13
C MET A 94 -12.99 -3.89 12.04
N ALA A 95 -13.65 -4.21 10.92
CA ALA A 95 -15.10 -4.16 10.76
C ALA A 95 -15.65 -5.60 10.80
N GLY A 96 -16.29 -5.97 11.92
CA GLY A 96 -16.47 -7.37 12.32
C GLY A 96 -17.35 -8.28 11.45
N LYS A 97 -17.24 -9.58 11.80
CA LYS A 97 -18.11 -10.74 11.50
C LYS A 97 -18.30 -11.06 10.01
N TYR A 98 -17.38 -11.86 9.46
CA TYR A 98 -17.57 -13.10 8.69
C TYR A 98 -16.31 -13.37 7.84
N SER A 99 -15.57 -14.42 8.21
CA SER A 99 -14.62 -15.21 7.41
C SER A 99 -13.94 -14.58 6.18
N GLY A 100 -12.61 -14.41 6.26
CA GLY A 100 -11.76 -14.13 5.10
C GLY A 100 -10.24 -14.22 5.36
N LEU A 101 -9.81 -15.10 6.29
CA LEU A 101 -8.38 -15.43 6.48
C LEU A 101 -7.86 -16.15 5.23
N SER A 102 -7.34 -15.38 4.27
CA SER A 102 -6.42 -15.76 3.16
C SER A 102 -6.24 -14.64 2.10
N GLY A 103 -6.89 -13.48 2.26
CA GLY A 103 -7.08 -12.54 1.13
C GLY A 103 -6.04 -11.44 0.88
N CYS A 104 -5.33 -10.91 1.89
CA CYS A 104 -4.67 -9.60 1.70
C CYS A 104 -3.14 -9.57 1.88
N ILE A 105 -2.52 -10.54 2.55
CA ILE A 105 -1.08 -10.50 2.86
C ILE A 105 -0.20 -10.78 1.63
N SER A 106 -0.78 -11.27 0.53
CA SER A 106 -0.01 -11.62 -0.65
C SER A 106 0.01 -10.56 -1.75
N CYS A 107 -0.93 -9.61 -1.75
CA CYS A 107 -1.24 -8.81 -2.94
C CYS A 107 -0.10 -7.86 -3.33
N LYS A 108 0.59 -7.25 -2.36
CA LYS A 108 1.64 -6.24 -2.65
C LYS A 108 2.93 -6.83 -3.23
N LEU A 109 3.37 -8.01 -2.77
CA LEU A 109 4.50 -8.74 -3.34
C LEU A 109 4.12 -9.57 -4.59
N ARG A 110 2.82 -9.89 -4.77
CA ARG A 110 2.34 -10.70 -5.89
C ARG A 110 2.08 -9.92 -7.17
N ASP A 111 1.64 -8.66 -7.11
CA ASP A 111 1.30 -7.89 -8.31
C ASP A 111 2.48 -7.77 -9.30
N ASN A 112 3.70 -7.63 -8.77
CA ASN A 112 4.94 -7.60 -9.57
C ASN A 112 5.23 -8.94 -10.28
N THR A 113 4.96 -10.06 -9.59
CA THR A 113 5.15 -11.40 -10.17
C THR A 113 4.03 -11.78 -11.14
N HIS A 114 2.80 -11.33 -10.90
CA HIS A 114 1.64 -11.70 -11.70
C HIS A 114 1.62 -11.00 -13.06
N SER A 115 1.95 -9.71 -13.14
CA SER A 115 2.03 -9.01 -14.43
C SER A 115 3.08 -9.64 -15.36
N ALA A 116 4.26 -9.98 -14.81
CA ALA A 116 5.31 -10.67 -15.56
C ALA A 116 4.88 -12.09 -15.97
N ALA A 117 4.24 -12.83 -15.05
CA ALA A 117 3.78 -14.19 -15.30
C ALA A 117 2.66 -14.27 -16.35
N THR A 118 1.65 -13.40 -16.29
CA THR A 118 0.56 -13.37 -17.29
C THR A 118 1.07 -12.98 -18.67
N LYS A 119 1.98 -12.01 -18.74
CA LYS A 119 2.63 -11.60 -19.99
C LYS A 119 3.50 -12.71 -20.58
N ALA A 120 4.24 -13.44 -19.74
CA ALA A 120 5.03 -14.59 -20.17
C ALA A 120 4.12 -15.73 -20.67
N LEU A 121 3.03 -16.00 -19.95
CA LEU A 121 2.05 -17.02 -20.31
C LEU A 121 1.30 -16.68 -21.60
N GLY A 122 0.91 -15.43 -21.82
CA GLY A 122 0.29 -14.98 -23.06
C GLY A 122 1.21 -15.17 -24.28
N LYS A 123 2.48 -14.78 -24.17
CA LYS A 123 3.48 -14.99 -25.24
C LYS A 123 3.82 -16.47 -25.46
N GLY A 124 3.86 -17.24 -24.37
CA GLY A 124 4.27 -18.64 -24.36
C GLY A 124 3.13 -19.65 -24.42
N PHE A 125 1.88 -19.23 -24.62
CA PHE A 125 0.68 -20.05 -24.35
C PHE A 125 0.74 -21.43 -25.02
N LYS A 126 1.03 -21.46 -26.32
CA LYS A 126 1.14 -22.70 -27.10
C LYS A 126 2.31 -23.57 -26.66
N ASN A 127 3.44 -22.97 -26.29
CA ASN A 127 4.63 -23.69 -25.87
C ASN A 127 4.44 -24.30 -24.47
N VAL A 128 3.86 -23.53 -23.55
CA VAL A 128 3.52 -24.01 -22.21
C VAL A 128 2.53 -25.16 -22.28
N LYS A 129 1.51 -25.05 -23.15
CA LYS A 129 0.56 -26.14 -23.39
C LYS A 129 1.26 -27.42 -23.88
N LYS A 130 2.09 -27.32 -24.91
CA LYS A 130 2.86 -28.47 -25.43
C LYS A 130 3.74 -29.12 -24.37
N VAL A 131 4.41 -28.33 -23.53
CA VAL A 131 5.24 -28.86 -22.44
C VAL A 131 4.38 -29.61 -21.41
N LEU A 132 3.20 -29.09 -21.07
CA LEU A 132 2.28 -29.76 -20.15
C LEU A 132 1.71 -31.07 -20.75
N GLU A 133 1.44 -31.10 -22.05
CA GLU A 133 1.04 -32.32 -22.76
C GLU A 133 2.17 -33.36 -22.75
N ASN A 134 3.40 -32.95 -23.04
CA ASN A 134 4.57 -33.82 -22.99
C ASN A 134 4.79 -34.41 -21.57
N ILE A 135 4.66 -33.59 -20.52
CA ILE A 135 4.78 -34.05 -19.12
C ILE A 135 3.64 -35.01 -18.75
N ALA A 136 2.44 -34.84 -19.31
CA ALA A 136 1.32 -35.75 -19.05
C ALA A 136 1.55 -37.14 -19.67
N GLU A 137 2.20 -37.17 -20.83
CA GLU A 137 2.48 -38.37 -21.63
C GLU A 137 3.76 -39.11 -21.19
N ASP A 138 4.69 -38.44 -20.51
CA ASP A 138 5.96 -39.01 -20.06
C ASP A 138 5.74 -40.11 -18.98
N PRO A 139 6.12 -41.37 -19.25
CA PRO A 139 5.98 -42.45 -18.28
C PRO A 139 7.01 -42.42 -17.14
N GLU A 140 8.12 -41.69 -17.28
CA GLU A 140 9.17 -41.55 -16.24
C GLU A 140 8.76 -40.57 -15.13
N GLU A 141 7.79 -39.69 -15.41
CA GLU A 141 7.33 -38.67 -14.47
C GLU A 141 6.36 -39.22 -13.41
N LYS A 142 6.34 -38.55 -12.26
CA LYS A 142 5.44 -38.94 -11.15
C LYS A 142 3.98 -38.88 -11.59
N VAL A 143 3.18 -39.89 -11.20
CA VAL A 143 1.74 -39.97 -11.52
C VAL A 143 0.97 -38.70 -11.10
N GLU A 144 1.33 -38.10 -9.97
CA GLU A 144 0.76 -36.81 -9.51
C GLU A 144 1.10 -35.66 -10.48
N ALA A 145 2.34 -35.58 -10.95
CA ALA A 145 2.78 -34.55 -11.90
C ALA A 145 2.07 -34.71 -13.24
N ARG A 146 1.92 -35.95 -13.73
CA ARG A 146 1.22 -36.26 -14.99
C ARG A 146 -0.26 -35.89 -14.94
N THR A 147 -0.94 -36.27 -13.87
CA THR A 147 -2.37 -36.00 -13.69
C THR A 147 -2.65 -34.50 -13.49
N THR A 148 -1.79 -33.80 -12.75
CA THR A 148 -1.89 -32.35 -12.59
C THR A 148 -1.60 -31.61 -13.90
N ALA A 149 -0.56 -31.99 -14.64
CA ALA A 149 -0.23 -31.42 -15.96
C ALA A 149 -1.38 -31.59 -16.96
N ALA A 150 -1.93 -32.80 -17.07
CA ALA A 150 -3.11 -33.07 -17.91
C ALA A 150 -4.33 -32.24 -17.49
N GLY A 151 -4.54 -32.09 -16.18
CA GLY A 151 -5.61 -31.25 -15.63
C GLY A 151 -5.45 -29.76 -15.93
N ILE A 152 -4.23 -29.25 -15.94
CA ILE A 152 -3.92 -27.84 -16.28
C ILE A 152 -4.07 -27.62 -17.79
N ALA A 153 -3.54 -28.52 -18.63
CA ALA A 153 -3.70 -28.45 -20.08
C ALA A 153 -5.18 -28.40 -20.48
N LYS A 154 -6.01 -29.25 -19.88
CA LYS A 154 -7.47 -29.26 -20.09
C LYS A 154 -8.16 -27.97 -19.63
N LYS A 155 -7.62 -27.27 -18.62
CA LYS A 155 -8.12 -25.94 -18.20
C LYS A 155 -7.69 -24.85 -19.17
N MET A 156 -6.49 -24.94 -19.75
CA MET A 156 -6.02 -23.99 -20.76
C MET A 156 -6.84 -24.07 -22.05
N ASP A 157 -7.44 -25.22 -22.37
CA ASP A 157 -8.34 -25.38 -23.52
C ASP A 157 -9.72 -24.72 -23.36
N GLN A 158 -10.07 -24.30 -22.15
CA GLN A 158 -11.34 -23.63 -21.87
C GLN A 158 -11.30 -22.21 -22.43
N LEU A 159 -12.35 -21.83 -23.17
CA LEU A 159 -12.48 -20.50 -23.73
C LEU A 159 -12.39 -19.42 -22.63
N GLU A 160 -12.95 -19.68 -21.46
CA GLU A 160 -12.90 -18.80 -20.30
C GLU A 160 -11.47 -18.47 -19.86
N TYR A 161 -10.55 -19.43 -19.99
CA TYR A 161 -9.14 -19.24 -19.63
C TYR A 161 -8.46 -18.23 -20.57
N GLY A 162 -8.69 -18.38 -21.88
CA GLY A 162 -8.17 -17.45 -22.88
C GLY A 162 -8.70 -16.02 -22.71
N ILE A 163 -10.01 -15.90 -22.46
CA ILE A 163 -10.65 -14.59 -22.22
C ILE A 163 -10.07 -13.93 -20.96
N LEU A 164 -9.92 -14.67 -19.86
CA LEU A 164 -9.36 -14.14 -18.63
C LEU A 164 -7.88 -13.78 -18.78
N LEU A 165 -7.08 -14.57 -19.51
CA LEU A 165 -5.67 -14.27 -19.74
C LEU A 165 -5.49 -12.95 -20.51
N GLU A 166 -6.27 -12.76 -21.57
CA GLU A 166 -6.25 -11.51 -22.37
C GLU A 166 -6.82 -10.32 -21.61
N LEU A 167 -7.76 -10.53 -20.69
CA LEU A 167 -8.28 -9.48 -19.82
C LEU A 167 -7.26 -9.07 -18.74
N TRP A 168 -6.66 -10.03 -18.04
CA TRP A 168 -5.77 -9.78 -16.91
C TRP A 168 -4.42 -9.21 -17.33
N THR A 169 -3.89 -9.60 -18.49
CA THR A 169 -2.57 -9.14 -18.95
C THR A 169 -2.45 -7.61 -19.03
N PRO A 170 -3.33 -6.88 -19.75
CA PRO A 170 -3.26 -5.42 -19.84
C PRO A 170 -3.65 -4.74 -18.53
N ILE A 171 -4.63 -5.27 -17.78
CA ILE A 171 -5.03 -4.74 -16.47
C ILE A 171 -3.83 -4.76 -15.52
N LEU A 172 -3.19 -5.92 -15.32
CA LEU A 172 -2.07 -6.05 -14.39
C LEU A 172 -0.85 -5.23 -14.81
N ASP A 173 -0.56 -5.09 -16.11
CA ASP A 173 0.53 -4.23 -16.60
C ASP A 173 0.27 -2.74 -16.30
N CYS A 174 -0.96 -2.26 -16.52
CA CYS A 174 -1.36 -0.89 -16.18
C CYS A 174 -1.30 -0.64 -14.67
N PHE A 175 -1.87 -1.55 -13.87
CA PHE A 175 -1.83 -1.45 -12.41
C PHE A 175 -0.39 -1.45 -11.87
N HIS A 176 0.46 -2.33 -12.38
CA HIS A 176 1.85 -2.41 -11.98
C HIS A 176 2.61 -1.11 -12.28
N LYS A 177 2.48 -0.58 -13.51
CA LYS A 177 3.10 0.70 -13.90
C LYS A 177 2.61 1.87 -13.05
N THR A 178 1.30 1.95 -12.78
CA THR A 178 0.73 2.99 -11.94
C THR A 178 1.21 2.85 -10.49
N SER A 179 1.25 1.63 -9.95
CA SER A 179 1.75 1.36 -8.59
C SER A 179 3.22 1.74 -8.42
N LEU A 180 4.08 1.38 -9.38
CA LEU A 180 5.50 1.78 -9.35
C LEU A 180 5.67 3.30 -9.35
N LYS A 181 4.86 4.03 -10.12
CA LYS A 181 4.89 5.50 -10.11
C LYS A 181 4.40 6.06 -8.78
N LEU A 182 3.32 5.51 -8.21
CA LEU A 182 2.80 5.84 -6.87
C LEU A 182 3.81 5.62 -5.75
N GLN A 183 4.76 4.72 -5.94
CA GLN A 183 5.83 4.44 -4.98
C GLN A 183 7.01 5.41 -5.06
N SER A 184 7.11 6.21 -6.12
CA SER A 184 8.22 7.15 -6.29
C SER A 184 8.15 8.27 -5.25
N PRO A 185 9.27 8.61 -4.58
CA PRO A 185 9.31 9.65 -3.55
C PRO A 185 9.10 11.07 -4.12
N GLN A 186 9.26 11.25 -5.43
CA GLN A 186 9.12 12.54 -6.13
C GLN A 186 7.71 12.75 -6.71
N LEU A 187 6.77 11.85 -6.44
CA LEU A 187 5.44 11.93 -7.05
C LEU A 187 4.60 13.06 -6.43
N ASP A 188 3.98 13.83 -7.31
CA ASP A 188 2.99 14.86 -6.99
C ASP A 188 1.63 14.23 -6.64
N LEU A 189 0.99 14.71 -5.58
CA LEU A 189 -0.32 14.25 -5.13
C LEU A 189 -1.40 14.47 -6.21
N ASN A 190 -1.36 15.61 -6.90
CA ASN A 190 -2.31 15.89 -7.98
C ASN A 190 -2.14 14.89 -9.14
N LYS A 191 -0.89 14.62 -9.53
CA LYS A 191 -0.57 13.60 -10.54
C LYS A 191 -0.95 12.20 -10.07
N ALA A 192 -0.80 11.89 -8.78
CA ALA A 192 -1.21 10.60 -8.21
C ALA A 192 -2.73 10.39 -8.36
N VAL A 193 -3.54 11.41 -8.03
CA VAL A 193 -5.00 11.36 -8.22
C VAL A 193 -5.35 11.23 -9.71
N GLN A 194 -4.72 12.00 -10.59
CA GLN A 194 -4.93 11.89 -12.04
C GLN A 194 -4.59 10.49 -12.60
N LEU A 195 -3.49 9.88 -12.12
CA LEU A 195 -3.11 8.51 -12.51
C LEU A 195 -4.13 7.47 -12.03
N LEU A 196 -4.70 7.64 -10.84
CA LEU A 196 -5.73 6.72 -10.33
C LEU A 196 -7.07 6.92 -11.04
N THR A 197 -7.45 8.17 -11.33
CA THR A 197 -8.68 8.49 -12.07
C THR A 197 -8.60 7.98 -13.50
N SER A 198 -7.48 8.19 -14.21
CA SER A 198 -7.28 7.63 -15.54
C SER A 198 -7.27 6.10 -15.56
N LEU A 199 -6.70 5.45 -14.53
CA LEU A 199 -6.77 3.99 -14.38
C LEU A 199 -8.21 3.50 -14.15
N LYS A 200 -9.01 4.21 -13.35
CA LYS A 200 -10.44 3.93 -13.13
C LYS A 200 -11.24 4.06 -14.43
N GLU A 201 -11.03 5.13 -15.19
CA GLU A 201 -11.66 5.33 -16.49
C GLU A 201 -11.27 4.23 -17.48
N TYR A 202 -10.00 3.82 -17.49
CA TYR A 202 -9.53 2.70 -18.29
C TYR A 202 -10.26 1.40 -17.94
N VAL A 203 -10.34 1.02 -16.66
CA VAL A 203 -11.06 -0.21 -16.24
C VAL A 203 -12.55 -0.12 -16.58
N ASN A 204 -13.17 1.05 -16.45
CA ASN A 204 -14.55 1.27 -16.88
C ASN A 204 -14.75 1.09 -18.39
N SER A 205 -13.80 1.55 -19.22
CA SER A 205 -13.87 1.38 -20.67
C SER A 205 -13.85 -0.10 -21.10
N LEU A 206 -13.19 -0.97 -20.33
CA LEU A 206 -13.11 -2.41 -20.61
C LEU A 206 -14.48 -3.10 -20.48
N ARG A 207 -15.42 -2.55 -19.70
CA ARG A 207 -16.76 -3.13 -19.51
C ARG A 207 -17.54 -3.28 -20.82
N ALA A 208 -17.32 -2.36 -21.76
CA ALA A 208 -17.98 -2.35 -23.06
C ALA A 208 -17.30 -3.27 -24.09
N GLN A 209 -16.07 -3.73 -23.83
CA GLN A 209 -15.22 -4.43 -24.81
C GLN A 209 -15.26 -5.95 -24.67
N PHE A 210 -16.33 -6.53 -24.12
CA PHE A 210 -16.43 -7.98 -23.91
C PHE A 210 -16.23 -8.76 -25.22
N ASP A 211 -16.86 -8.32 -26.31
CA ASP A 211 -16.82 -9.01 -27.60
C ASP A 211 -15.40 -9.07 -28.20
N PHE A 212 -14.57 -8.05 -27.90
CA PHE A 212 -13.16 -8.02 -28.31
C PHE A 212 -12.33 -9.06 -27.57
N PHE A 213 -12.50 -9.17 -26.24
CA PHE A 213 -11.81 -10.17 -25.43
C PHE A 213 -12.28 -11.59 -25.76
N GLU A 214 -13.56 -11.77 -26.07
CA GLU A 214 -14.09 -13.06 -26.52
C GLU A 214 -13.45 -13.50 -27.84
N LYS A 215 -13.34 -12.60 -28.82
CA LYS A 215 -12.70 -12.91 -30.10
C LYS A 215 -11.24 -13.34 -29.92
N LYS A 216 -10.47 -12.59 -29.12
CA LYS A 216 -9.07 -12.93 -28.81
C LYS A 216 -8.93 -14.23 -28.01
N GLY A 217 -9.83 -14.47 -27.07
CA GLY A 217 -9.87 -15.73 -26.32
C GLY A 217 -10.05 -16.94 -27.25
N LYS A 218 -10.92 -16.81 -28.26
CA LYS A 218 -11.11 -17.83 -29.32
C LYS A 218 -9.85 -18.05 -30.16
N GLU A 219 -9.14 -16.98 -30.52
CA GLU A 219 -7.88 -17.05 -31.28
C GLU A 219 -6.76 -17.77 -30.53
N ILE A 220 -6.69 -17.63 -29.20
CA ILE A 220 -5.63 -18.21 -28.36
C ILE A 220 -5.91 -19.68 -28.02
N THR A 221 -7.15 -20.00 -27.67
CA THR A 221 -7.53 -21.34 -27.20
C THR A 221 -7.94 -22.27 -28.35
N GLY A 222 -8.41 -21.73 -29.46
CA GLY A 222 -8.97 -22.51 -30.57
C GLY A 222 -10.34 -23.14 -30.27
N SER A 223 -10.90 -22.89 -29.08
CA SER A 223 -12.18 -23.43 -28.61
C SER A 223 -13.30 -22.41 -28.79
N THR A 224 -14.47 -22.87 -29.22
CA THR A 224 -15.66 -22.01 -29.42
C THR A 224 -16.72 -22.13 -28.34
N SER A 225 -16.66 -23.17 -27.49
CA SER A 225 -17.70 -23.49 -26.50
C SER A 225 -17.27 -23.19 -25.06
N TYR A 226 -18.22 -22.66 -24.29
CA TYR A 226 -18.07 -22.41 -22.85
C TYR A 226 -18.19 -23.72 -22.06
N LYS A 227 -17.55 -23.78 -20.89
CA LYS A 227 -17.54 -24.94 -19.99
C LYS A 227 -18.94 -25.38 -19.55
N GLU A 228 -19.88 -24.45 -19.41
CA GLU A 228 -21.27 -24.74 -19.03
C GLU A 228 -22.10 -25.37 -20.16
N GLU A 229 -21.72 -25.21 -21.43
CA GLU A 229 -22.41 -25.88 -22.55
C GLU A 229 -22.17 -27.40 -22.52
N ASN A 230 -21.02 -27.81 -21.98
CA ASN A 230 -20.58 -29.20 -21.90
C ASN A 230 -21.02 -29.91 -20.60
N GLN A 231 -21.74 -29.23 -19.71
CA GLN A 231 -22.25 -29.84 -18.48
C GLN A 231 -23.65 -30.43 -18.68
N ARG A 232 -23.79 -31.73 -18.42
CA ARG A 232 -25.09 -32.41 -18.42
C ARG A 232 -25.99 -31.81 -17.33
N LYS A 233 -27.04 -31.06 -17.72
CA LYS A 233 -28.07 -30.60 -16.79
C LYS A 233 -28.79 -31.81 -16.18
N ARG A 234 -28.59 -32.06 -14.89
CA ARG A 234 -29.31 -33.10 -14.15
C ARG A 234 -30.74 -32.58 -13.89
N LYS A 235 -31.74 -33.12 -14.60
CA LYS A 235 -33.15 -32.84 -14.28
C LYS A 235 -33.43 -33.34 -12.87
N ARG A 236 -33.71 -32.43 -11.92
CA ARG A 236 -34.29 -32.81 -10.62
C ARG A 236 -35.73 -33.27 -10.89
N SER A 237 -36.15 -34.39 -10.29
CA SER A 237 -37.57 -34.78 -10.31
C SER A 237 -38.35 -33.76 -9.48
N VAL A 238 -39.20 -32.97 -10.12
CA VAL A 238 -40.10 -32.04 -9.42
C VAL A 238 -41.36 -32.81 -9.04
N GLN A 239 -41.72 -32.79 -7.75
CA GLN A 239 -43.02 -33.26 -7.28
C GLN A 239 -44.03 -32.15 -7.57
N LEU A 240 -44.98 -32.38 -8.49
CA LEU A 240 -45.95 -31.38 -8.94
C LEU A 240 -46.97 -31.05 -7.83
N THR A 241 -46.77 -29.94 -7.12
CA THR A 241 -47.82 -29.31 -6.31
C THR A 241 -48.67 -28.38 -7.19
N ARG A 242 -50.00 -28.45 -7.04
CA ARG A 242 -51.01 -27.97 -8.00
C ARG A 242 -51.17 -26.44 -8.17
N HIS A 243 -50.33 -25.57 -7.59
CA HIS A 243 -50.64 -24.13 -7.57
C HIS A 243 -49.50 -23.11 -7.74
N ASP A 244 -48.28 -23.50 -8.11
CA ASP A 244 -47.28 -22.51 -8.49
C ASP A 244 -47.28 -22.34 -10.01
N GLY A 245 -47.81 -21.21 -10.48
CA GLY A 245 -47.58 -20.76 -11.84
C GLY A 245 -46.08 -20.64 -12.06
N SER A 246 -45.52 -21.50 -12.91
CA SER A 246 -44.11 -21.48 -13.25
C SER A 246 -43.82 -20.16 -13.98
N ALA A 247 -43.28 -19.17 -13.26
CA ALA A 247 -42.55 -18.11 -13.93
C ALA A 247 -41.42 -18.80 -14.70
N ASP A 248 -41.39 -18.67 -16.02
CA ASP A 248 -40.31 -19.19 -16.84
C ASP A 248 -38.98 -18.67 -16.27
N GLU A 249 -38.15 -19.56 -15.73
CA GLU A 249 -36.79 -19.20 -15.32
C GLU A 249 -36.09 -18.60 -16.55
N THR A 250 -35.65 -17.35 -16.45
CA THR A 250 -34.89 -16.70 -17.52
C THR A 250 -33.58 -17.46 -17.72
N VAL A 251 -33.55 -18.34 -18.72
CA VAL A 251 -32.34 -19.10 -19.07
C VAL A 251 -31.38 -18.17 -19.79
N PHE A 252 -30.50 -17.49 -19.04
CA PHE A 252 -29.39 -16.76 -19.63
C PHE A 252 -28.53 -17.69 -20.50
N SER A 253 -28.12 -17.19 -21.67
CA SER A 253 -27.10 -17.86 -22.49
C SER A 253 -25.81 -18.04 -21.67
N THR A 254 -25.08 -19.14 -21.91
CA THR A 254 -23.78 -19.45 -21.27
C THR A 254 -22.78 -18.29 -21.40
N GLN A 255 -22.78 -17.61 -22.56
CA GLN A 255 -22.01 -16.39 -22.80
C GLN A 255 -22.46 -15.22 -21.90
N GLN A 256 -23.78 -15.01 -21.76
CA GLN A 256 -24.33 -13.93 -20.93
C GLN A 256 -24.08 -14.19 -19.44
N LYS A 257 -24.15 -15.46 -19.00
CA LYS A 257 -23.79 -15.85 -17.63
C LYS A 257 -22.33 -15.55 -17.34
N PHE A 258 -21.41 -15.94 -18.22
CA PHE A 258 -20.00 -15.65 -18.04
C PHE A 258 -19.72 -14.14 -18.03
N ARG A 259 -20.36 -13.38 -18.94
CA ARG A 259 -20.26 -11.92 -18.99
C ARG A 259 -20.71 -11.27 -17.68
N VAL A 260 -21.85 -11.68 -17.13
CA VAL A 260 -22.42 -11.05 -15.91
C VAL A 260 -21.72 -11.53 -14.64
N MET A 261 -21.56 -12.85 -14.47
CA MET A 261 -21.06 -13.45 -13.22
C MET A 261 -19.55 -13.39 -13.08
N VAL A 262 -18.79 -13.35 -14.17
CA VAL A 262 -17.31 -13.38 -14.10
C VAL A 262 -16.74 -12.06 -14.60
N PHE A 263 -16.99 -11.70 -15.86
CA PHE A 263 -16.33 -10.55 -16.48
C PHE A 263 -16.70 -9.22 -15.80
N LEU A 264 -18.00 -8.93 -15.69
CA LEU A 264 -18.46 -7.70 -15.04
C LEU A 264 -18.15 -7.69 -13.55
N GLN A 265 -18.34 -8.80 -12.85
CA GLN A 265 -18.04 -8.89 -11.41
C GLN A 265 -16.57 -8.61 -11.09
N VAL A 266 -15.64 -9.11 -11.91
CA VAL A 266 -14.19 -8.82 -11.76
C VAL A 266 -13.93 -7.32 -11.96
N LEU A 267 -14.47 -6.72 -13.02
CA LEU A 267 -14.28 -5.29 -13.30
C LEU A 267 -14.96 -4.40 -12.24
N ASP A 268 -16.13 -4.79 -11.74
CA ASP A 268 -16.85 -4.11 -10.66
C ASP A 268 -16.06 -4.14 -9.35
N HIS A 269 -15.48 -5.29 -9.01
CA HIS A 269 -14.64 -5.41 -7.83
C HIS A 269 -13.38 -4.56 -7.94
N LEU A 270 -12.69 -4.59 -9.10
CA LEU A 270 -11.52 -3.76 -9.36
C LEU A 270 -11.84 -2.27 -9.30
N ASN A 271 -12.96 -1.86 -9.91
CA ASN A 271 -13.42 -0.48 -9.84
C ASN A 271 -13.77 -0.05 -8.41
N SER A 272 -14.46 -0.90 -7.65
CA SER A 272 -14.78 -0.61 -6.24
C SER A 272 -13.51 -0.44 -5.40
N ALA A 273 -12.52 -1.32 -5.58
CA ALA A 273 -11.24 -1.21 -4.91
C ALA A 273 -10.46 0.07 -5.31
N LEU A 274 -10.47 0.42 -6.60
CA LEU A 274 -9.87 1.65 -7.11
C LEU A 274 -10.59 2.90 -6.62
N CYS A 275 -11.92 2.91 -6.54
CA CYS A 275 -12.70 4.03 -6.00
C CYS A 275 -12.30 4.31 -4.55
N LYS A 276 -12.31 3.26 -3.69
CA LYS A 276 -11.89 3.39 -2.29
C LYS A 276 -10.48 3.96 -2.16
N ARG A 277 -9.55 3.50 -3.00
CA ARG A 277 -8.18 4.01 -3.01
C ARG A 277 -8.13 5.46 -3.48
N SER A 278 -8.80 5.79 -4.59
CA SER A 278 -8.80 7.14 -5.17
C SER A 278 -9.42 8.17 -4.22
N GLU A 279 -10.53 7.83 -3.55
CA GLU A 279 -11.19 8.68 -2.55
C GLU A 279 -10.25 9.08 -1.42
N ALA A 280 -9.42 8.14 -0.93
CA ALA A 280 -8.43 8.45 0.10
C ALA A 280 -7.38 9.47 -0.38
N TYR A 281 -6.89 9.36 -1.62
CA TYR A 281 -5.97 10.34 -2.19
C TYR A 281 -6.66 11.68 -2.50
N SER A 282 -7.90 11.64 -2.99
CA SER A 282 -8.71 12.84 -3.26
C SER A 282 -8.92 13.62 -1.97
N GLY A 283 -9.31 12.99 -0.87
CA GLY A 283 -9.53 13.69 0.40
C GLY A 283 -8.27 14.37 0.96
N VAL A 284 -7.08 13.82 0.71
CA VAL A 284 -5.81 14.49 1.06
C VAL A 284 -5.50 15.62 0.07
N CYS A 285 -5.81 15.42 -1.21
CA CYS A 285 -5.65 16.41 -2.27
C CYS A 285 -6.57 17.62 -2.07
N ASP A 286 -7.80 17.42 -1.60
CA ASP A 286 -8.75 18.50 -1.32
C ASP A 286 -8.28 19.37 -0.14
N LYS A 287 -7.50 18.79 0.78
CA LYS A 287 -6.93 19.49 1.94
C LYS A 287 -5.60 20.18 1.62
N PHE A 288 -4.68 19.48 0.97
CA PHE A 288 -3.29 19.94 0.81
C PHE A 288 -2.85 20.15 -0.64
N GLY A 289 -3.67 19.77 -1.62
CA GLY A 289 -3.32 19.85 -3.04
C GLY A 289 -3.06 21.27 -3.54
N PHE A 290 -3.63 22.28 -2.87
CA PHE A 290 -3.39 23.69 -3.17
C PHE A 290 -1.96 24.13 -2.83
N LEU A 291 -1.30 23.51 -1.84
CA LEU A 291 0.07 23.87 -1.42
C LEU A 291 1.10 23.72 -2.55
N ARG A 292 0.81 22.85 -3.53
CA ARG A 292 1.67 22.68 -4.70
C ARG A 292 1.53 23.80 -5.72
N ASN A 293 0.32 24.35 -5.84
CA ASN A 293 -0.08 25.28 -6.89
C ASN A 293 -0.30 26.71 -6.36
N ILE A 294 0.29 27.04 -5.20
CA ILE A 294 0.12 28.35 -4.54
C ILE A 294 0.35 29.51 -5.51
N ARG A 295 1.39 29.41 -6.34
CA ARG A 295 1.78 30.44 -7.33
C ARG A 295 0.79 30.65 -8.47
N SER A 296 -0.09 29.69 -8.75
CA SER A 296 -1.01 29.72 -9.91
C SER A 296 -2.48 29.86 -9.53
N LEU A 297 -2.80 29.81 -8.24
CA LEU A 297 -4.18 29.88 -7.75
C LEU A 297 -4.62 31.33 -7.53
N GLU A 298 -5.90 31.59 -7.75
CA GLU A 298 -6.50 32.89 -7.42
C GLU A 298 -6.63 33.08 -5.90
N GLN A 299 -6.60 34.33 -5.44
CA GLN A 299 -6.70 34.66 -4.01
C GLN A 299 -8.00 34.13 -3.37
N SER A 300 -9.10 34.08 -4.14
CA SER A 300 -10.40 33.53 -3.71
C SER A 300 -10.32 32.04 -3.39
N ASP A 301 -9.68 31.27 -4.27
CA ASP A 301 -9.47 29.82 -4.12
C ASP A 301 -8.49 29.51 -2.98
N LEU A 302 -7.44 30.30 -2.82
CA LEU A 302 -6.51 30.18 -1.69
C LEU A 302 -7.22 30.39 -0.35
N ARG A 303 -8.04 31.44 -0.22
CA ARG A 303 -8.84 31.68 1.00
C ARG A 303 -9.77 30.51 1.31
N ARG A 304 -10.47 29.97 0.29
CA ARG A 304 -11.36 28.82 0.48
C ARG A 304 -10.59 27.58 0.94
N ALA A 305 -9.43 27.32 0.34
CA ALA A 305 -8.59 26.18 0.69
C ALA A 305 -7.97 26.32 2.10
N SER A 306 -7.56 27.53 2.47
CA SER A 306 -7.05 27.83 3.81
C SER A 306 -8.11 27.61 4.89
N ARG A 307 -9.36 28.06 4.67
CA ARG A 307 -10.48 27.78 5.60
C ARG A 307 -10.70 26.30 5.81
N ASN A 308 -10.76 25.54 4.72
CA ASN A 308 -10.91 24.09 4.81
C ASN A 308 -9.78 23.44 5.64
N LEU A 309 -8.56 23.97 5.54
CA LEU A 309 -7.42 23.51 6.34
C LEU A 309 -7.57 23.89 7.82
N ILE A 310 -7.97 25.12 8.13
CA ILE A 310 -8.21 25.62 9.50
C ILE A 310 -9.30 24.79 10.17
N ASP A 311 -10.44 24.58 9.49
CA ASP A 311 -11.56 23.77 9.98
C ASP A 311 -11.14 22.32 10.25
N THR A 312 -10.17 21.79 9.50
CA THR A 312 -9.64 20.44 9.70
C THR A 312 -8.65 20.37 10.87
N TYR A 313 -7.86 21.42 11.11
CA TYR A 313 -6.75 21.44 12.08
C TYR A 313 -6.86 22.61 13.07
N VAL A 314 -8.01 22.75 13.72
CA VAL A 314 -8.34 23.84 14.66
C VAL A 314 -7.33 23.95 15.83
N ASP A 315 -6.73 22.84 16.25
CA ASP A 315 -5.75 22.82 17.35
C ASP A 315 -4.33 23.24 16.93
N ASP A 316 -4.03 23.27 15.63
CA ASP A 316 -2.68 23.53 15.11
C ASP A 316 -2.56 24.80 14.29
N LEU A 317 -3.66 25.30 13.72
CA LEU A 317 -3.69 26.45 12.82
C LEU A 317 -4.58 27.56 13.38
N GLU A 318 -4.06 28.79 13.33
CA GLU A 318 -4.81 29.98 13.71
C GLU A 318 -5.62 30.54 12.53
N GLU A 319 -6.65 31.35 12.83
CA GLU A 319 -7.44 32.06 11.81
C GLU A 319 -6.58 33.01 10.94
N SER A 320 -5.44 33.45 11.48
CA SER A 320 -4.43 34.27 10.79
C SER A 320 -3.79 33.57 9.58
N PHE A 321 -3.95 32.25 9.44
CA PHE A 321 -3.41 31.47 8.34
C PHE A 321 -3.93 31.92 6.96
N GLU A 322 -5.17 32.42 6.85
CA GLU A 322 -5.71 32.92 5.57
C GLU A 322 -4.86 34.04 4.97
N ASP A 323 -4.51 35.04 5.78
CA ASP A 323 -3.73 36.20 5.33
C ASP A 323 -2.24 35.87 5.24
N GLU A 324 -1.74 35.00 6.13
CA GLU A 324 -0.36 34.53 6.14
C GLU A 324 -0.01 33.80 4.83
N ILE A 325 -0.92 32.96 4.31
CA ILE A 325 -0.70 32.23 3.05
C ILE A 325 -0.66 33.17 1.84
N LEU A 326 -1.46 34.23 1.86
CA LEU A 326 -1.51 35.21 0.77
C LEU A 326 -0.21 36.00 0.74
N HIS A 327 0.28 36.44 1.90
CA HIS A 327 1.58 37.09 2.00
C HIS A 327 2.72 36.14 1.59
N PHE A 328 2.65 34.86 2.00
CA PHE A 328 3.64 33.86 1.59
C PHE A 328 3.62 33.59 0.08
N ASN A 329 2.45 33.63 -0.57
CA ASN A 329 2.36 33.51 -2.02
C ASN A 329 3.11 34.65 -2.73
N GLU A 330 2.89 35.90 -2.30
CA GLU A 330 3.61 37.05 -2.85
C GLU A 330 5.13 36.94 -2.61
N TYR A 331 5.54 36.44 -1.44
CA TYR A 331 6.95 36.15 -1.17
C TYR A 331 7.54 35.11 -2.13
N LEU A 332 6.80 34.02 -2.40
CA LEU A 332 7.23 32.99 -3.36
C LEU A 332 7.27 33.50 -4.81
N LEU A 333 6.39 34.43 -5.17
CA LEU A 333 6.41 35.06 -6.50
C LEU A 333 7.62 36.00 -6.64
N ALA A 334 8.03 36.67 -5.56
CA ALA A 334 9.22 37.51 -5.52
C ALA A 334 10.55 36.71 -5.48
N ASP A 335 10.52 35.42 -5.12
CA ASP A 335 11.70 34.56 -5.10
C ASP A 335 12.20 34.24 -6.52
N THR A 336 13.19 35.02 -6.97
CA THR A 336 13.84 34.89 -8.28
C THR A 336 14.59 33.56 -8.47
N TYR A 337 15.00 32.88 -7.39
CA TYR A 337 15.72 31.61 -7.49
C TYR A 337 14.80 30.47 -7.95
N LEU A 338 13.56 30.43 -7.43
CA LEU A 338 12.54 29.48 -7.85
C LEU A 338 12.15 29.67 -9.32
N GLN A 339 12.07 30.91 -9.80
CA GLN A 339 11.69 31.20 -11.18
C GLN A 339 12.71 30.71 -12.21
N GLN A 340 14.00 30.71 -11.87
CA GLN A 340 15.08 30.33 -12.79
C GLN A 340 15.45 28.84 -12.72
N ASN A 341 15.31 28.20 -11.55
CA ASN A 341 15.84 26.84 -11.30
C ASN A 341 14.77 25.77 -11.06
N GLU A 342 13.51 26.01 -11.41
CA GLU A 342 12.39 25.07 -11.17
C GLU A 342 12.62 23.67 -11.79
N LYS A 343 13.35 23.59 -12.91
CA LYS A 343 13.69 22.32 -13.58
C LYS A 343 14.91 21.61 -12.98
N GLU A 344 15.76 22.31 -12.23
CA GLU A 344 16.95 21.74 -11.58
C GLU A 344 16.70 21.33 -10.12
N LEU A 345 15.50 21.62 -9.60
CA LEU A 345 15.12 21.28 -8.24
C LEU A 345 15.11 19.76 -8.05
N LYS A 346 16.10 19.24 -7.30
CA LYS A 346 16.21 17.81 -6.96
C LYS A 346 15.12 17.31 -6.00
N CYS A 347 14.24 18.20 -5.52
CA CYS A 347 13.23 17.91 -4.51
C CYS A 347 11.87 18.55 -4.84
N SER A 348 10.80 18.04 -4.22
CA SER A 348 9.45 18.59 -4.38
C SER A 348 9.37 20.02 -3.84
N ILE A 349 8.53 20.88 -4.45
CA ILE A 349 8.39 22.29 -4.09
C ILE A 349 7.97 22.48 -2.62
N GLU A 350 7.16 21.56 -2.11
CA GLU A 350 6.70 21.53 -0.72
C GLU A 350 7.87 21.33 0.25
N LEU A 351 8.82 20.49 -0.14
CA LEU A 351 10.05 20.29 0.63
C LEU A 351 10.98 21.51 0.52
N TYR A 352 11.04 22.16 -0.65
CA TYR A 352 11.79 23.40 -0.82
C TYR A 352 11.25 24.51 0.08
N MET A 353 9.93 24.76 0.03
CA MET A 353 9.28 25.77 0.87
C MET A 353 9.51 25.51 2.36
N TYR A 354 9.36 24.25 2.78
CA TYR A 354 9.62 23.86 4.15
C TYR A 354 11.08 24.08 4.58
N ARG A 355 12.05 23.72 3.73
CA ARG A 355 13.48 23.97 3.99
C ARG A 355 13.80 25.46 4.04
N ALA A 356 13.21 26.26 3.15
CA ALA A 356 13.40 27.71 3.14
C ALA A 356 12.90 28.35 4.45
N LEU A 357 11.73 27.93 4.93
CA LEU A 357 11.16 28.38 6.20
C LEU A 357 12.01 27.94 7.40
N ARG A 358 12.54 26.71 7.40
CA ARG A 358 13.29 26.17 8.54
C ARG A 358 14.74 26.64 8.62
N ASN A 359 15.36 26.99 7.50
CA ASN A 359 16.74 27.50 7.46
C ASN A 359 16.83 28.98 7.86
N SER A 360 15.73 29.73 7.74
CA SER A 360 15.68 31.17 8.01
C SER A 360 14.76 31.45 9.20
N SER A 361 15.34 31.74 10.37
CA SER A 361 14.56 32.05 11.58
C SER A 361 13.57 33.20 11.37
N ALA A 362 13.96 34.23 10.62
CA ALA A 362 13.09 35.35 10.29
C ALA A 362 11.83 34.93 9.50
N LEU A 363 11.94 33.96 8.58
CA LEU A 363 10.78 33.48 7.82
C LEU A 363 9.88 32.59 8.68
N GLN A 364 10.44 31.84 9.61
CA GLN A 364 9.67 31.04 10.56
C GLN A 364 8.83 31.93 11.49
N ASP A 365 9.36 33.08 11.91
CA ASP A 365 8.64 34.04 12.75
C ASP A 365 7.53 34.79 11.99
N ILE A 366 7.74 35.04 10.69
CA ILE A 366 6.75 35.72 9.83
C ILE A 366 5.66 34.75 9.37
N PHE A 367 6.01 33.48 9.10
CA PHE A 367 5.11 32.48 8.53
C PHE A 367 5.01 31.18 9.37
N PRO A 368 4.58 31.26 10.65
CA PRO A 368 4.51 30.10 11.54
C PRO A 368 3.40 29.09 11.18
N ASN A 369 2.23 29.54 10.72
CA ASN A 369 1.13 28.66 10.35
C ASN A 369 1.40 27.94 9.03
N VAL A 370 2.03 28.60 8.06
CA VAL A 370 2.47 27.99 6.80
C VAL A 370 3.53 26.91 7.06
N ALA A 371 4.49 27.18 7.94
CA ALA A 371 5.47 26.18 8.35
C ALA A 371 4.78 24.96 9.00
N THR A 372 3.78 25.19 9.85
CA THR A 372 3.00 24.13 10.51
C THR A 372 2.19 23.31 9.50
N ALA A 373 1.49 23.96 8.56
CA ALA A 373 0.73 23.28 7.51
C ALA A 373 1.62 22.40 6.62
N LEU A 374 2.79 22.92 6.21
CA LEU A 374 3.77 22.14 5.43
C LEU A 374 4.38 21.00 6.24
N HIS A 375 4.60 21.20 7.54
CA HIS A 375 5.10 20.16 8.43
C HIS A 375 4.10 19.01 8.55
N ILE A 376 2.83 19.32 8.79
CA ILE A 376 1.75 18.33 8.82
C ILE A 376 1.73 17.57 7.50
N TYR A 377 1.67 18.27 6.37
CA TYR A 377 1.65 17.65 5.03
C TYR A 377 2.81 16.68 4.79
N LEU A 378 4.04 17.09 5.06
CA LEU A 378 5.24 16.26 4.84
C LEU A 378 5.30 15.05 5.79
N SER A 379 4.72 15.18 6.99
CA SER A 379 4.61 14.09 7.97
C SER A 379 3.57 13.03 7.58
N LEU A 380 2.61 13.35 6.70
CA LEU A 380 1.56 12.43 6.28
C LEU A 380 2.09 11.26 5.44
N MET A 381 1.61 10.07 5.76
CA MET A 381 1.91 8.85 5.02
C MET A 381 0.95 8.63 3.85
N ILE A 382 1.23 9.31 2.74
CA ILE A 382 0.44 9.19 1.51
C ILE A 382 0.73 7.86 0.76
N THR A 383 1.88 7.21 1.02
CA THR A 383 2.30 5.97 0.35
C THR A 383 2.67 4.87 1.36
N ASN A 384 1.96 3.74 1.36
CA ASN A 384 2.15 2.62 2.29
C ASN A 384 3.30 1.66 1.89
N CYS A 385 4.24 2.09 1.04
CA CYS A 385 5.16 1.17 0.36
C CYS A 385 6.51 0.94 1.03
N SER A 386 6.65 1.20 2.33
CA SER A 386 7.96 1.11 3.01
C SER A 386 8.14 -0.11 3.91
N ASP A 387 7.09 -0.89 4.13
CA ASP A 387 7.10 -2.01 5.09
C ASP A 387 7.78 -3.29 4.54
N GLU A 388 8.06 -3.35 3.23
CA GLU A 388 8.72 -4.51 2.62
C GLU A 388 10.16 -4.73 3.13
N ARG A 389 10.87 -3.66 3.53
CA ARG A 389 12.24 -3.75 4.03
C ARG A 389 12.29 -4.42 5.40
N SER A 390 11.39 -4.07 6.32
CA SER A 390 11.33 -4.66 7.66
C SER A 390 10.89 -6.12 7.58
N PHE A 391 9.95 -6.48 6.71
CA PHE A 391 9.54 -7.87 6.49
C PHE A 391 10.63 -8.74 5.86
N SER A 392 11.39 -8.18 4.92
CA SER A 392 12.56 -8.87 4.36
C SER A 392 13.65 -9.09 5.42
N ALA A 393 13.86 -8.11 6.32
CA ALA A 393 14.75 -8.29 7.47
C ALA A 393 14.24 -9.38 8.43
N LEU A 394 12.94 -9.37 8.75
CA LEU A 394 12.30 -10.39 9.60
C LEU A 394 12.54 -11.81 9.07
N LYS A 395 12.30 -12.03 7.77
CA LYS A 395 12.48 -13.34 7.12
C LYS A 395 13.94 -13.81 7.12
N ARG A 396 14.91 -12.89 7.08
CA ARG A 396 16.35 -13.19 7.17
C ARG A 396 16.80 -13.51 8.60
N ILE A 397 16.26 -12.80 9.59
CA ILE A 397 16.64 -12.95 11.00
C ILE A 397 15.99 -14.20 11.61
N LYS A 398 14.68 -14.38 11.38
CA LYS A 398 13.90 -15.50 11.89
C LYS A 398 13.74 -16.56 10.79
N ASN A 399 14.71 -17.47 10.73
CA ASN A 399 14.67 -18.66 9.88
C ASN A 399 14.31 -19.91 10.70
N TYR A 400 14.18 -21.06 10.04
CA TYR A 400 13.80 -22.33 10.68
C TYR A 400 14.69 -22.68 11.90
N LEU A 401 15.99 -22.36 11.83
CA LEU A 401 16.96 -22.62 12.90
C LEU A 401 16.90 -21.61 14.06
N ARG A 402 16.20 -20.47 13.89
CA ARG A 402 16.10 -19.37 14.87
C ARG A 402 14.65 -19.06 15.23
N SER A 403 13.75 -20.03 15.10
CA SER A 403 12.32 -19.88 15.37
C SER A 403 12.02 -19.49 16.83
N ALA A 404 12.87 -19.93 17.78
CA ALA A 404 12.74 -19.66 19.22
C ALA A 404 13.36 -18.32 19.69
N LEU A 405 13.65 -17.38 18.79
CA LEU A 405 14.21 -16.08 19.16
C LEU A 405 13.17 -15.24 19.92
N GLY A 406 13.51 -14.80 21.14
CA GLY A 406 12.66 -13.91 21.93
C GLY A 406 12.47 -12.53 21.31
N ASP A 407 11.33 -11.90 21.59
CA ASP A 407 10.85 -10.67 20.95
C ASP A 407 11.83 -9.49 21.09
N ASP A 408 12.42 -9.29 22.27
CA ASP A 408 13.42 -8.24 22.52
C ASP A 408 14.63 -8.35 21.59
N LYS A 409 15.11 -9.59 21.38
CA LYS A 409 16.28 -9.87 20.56
C LYS A 409 15.93 -9.78 19.08
N LEU A 410 14.74 -10.22 18.69
CA LEU A 410 14.21 -10.06 17.34
C LEU A 410 14.10 -8.59 16.95
N ASN A 411 13.48 -7.78 17.80
CA ASN A 411 13.30 -6.35 17.59
C ASN A 411 14.65 -5.64 17.52
N SER A 412 15.56 -5.92 18.45
CA SER A 412 16.91 -5.34 18.43
C SER A 412 17.66 -5.66 17.15
N LEU A 413 17.62 -6.92 16.67
CA LEU A 413 18.30 -7.32 15.44
C LEU A 413 17.64 -6.74 14.19
N THR A 414 16.31 -6.65 14.18
CA THR A 414 15.58 -6.10 13.03
C THR A 414 15.85 -4.61 12.89
N VAL A 415 15.77 -3.83 13.97
CA VAL A 415 16.09 -2.40 13.95
C VAL A 415 17.53 -2.18 13.46
N MET A 416 18.49 -2.96 13.96
CA MET A 416 19.88 -2.87 13.50
C MET A 416 20.05 -3.21 12.00
N CYS A 417 19.26 -4.12 11.46
CA CYS A 417 19.33 -4.51 10.06
C CYS A 417 18.62 -3.51 9.13
N THR A 418 17.47 -2.99 9.55
CA THR A 418 16.67 -2.05 8.76
C THR A 418 17.26 -0.64 8.79
N GLU A 419 17.75 -0.22 9.95
CA GLU A 419 18.30 1.12 10.20
C GLU A 419 19.84 1.07 10.34
N SER A 420 20.48 0.39 9.40
CA SER A 420 21.94 0.22 9.38
C SER A 420 22.69 1.55 9.31
N ASP A 421 22.06 2.58 8.74
CA ASP A 421 22.68 3.91 8.58
C ASP A 421 22.88 4.59 9.93
N ILE A 422 21.87 4.51 10.82
CA ILE A 422 21.94 5.03 12.19
C ILE A 422 22.88 4.14 13.04
N LEU A 423 22.87 2.82 12.82
CA LEU A 423 23.77 1.92 13.53
C LEU A 423 25.24 2.26 13.24
N ARG A 424 25.58 2.62 12.00
CA ARG A 424 26.96 3.00 11.60
C ARG A 424 27.40 4.33 12.19
N SER A 425 26.47 5.23 12.51
CA SER A 425 26.79 6.52 13.16
C SER A 425 26.87 6.42 14.69
N CYS A 426 26.45 5.30 15.29
CA CYS A 426 26.56 5.09 16.73
C CYS A 426 28.04 4.85 17.13
N ASP A 427 28.51 5.53 18.18
CA ASP A 427 29.84 5.26 18.74
C ASP A 427 29.85 3.93 19.50
N PHE A 428 30.73 3.03 19.06
CA PHE A 428 30.94 1.73 19.71
C PHE A 428 31.55 1.87 21.09
N ASN A 429 32.35 2.91 21.33
CA ASN A 429 33.06 3.11 22.59
C ASN A 429 32.11 3.49 23.72
N GLU A 430 31.13 4.36 23.46
CA GLU A 430 30.07 4.71 24.43
C GLU A 430 29.22 3.49 24.83
N ILE A 431 28.98 2.57 23.89
CA ILE A 431 28.21 1.37 24.16
C ILE A 431 29.03 0.37 24.99
N LEU A 432 30.33 0.29 24.71
CA LEU A 432 31.26 -0.54 25.48
C LEU A 432 31.40 -0.02 26.91
N SER A 433 31.51 1.29 27.12
CA SER A 433 31.58 1.86 28.46
C SER A 433 30.28 1.61 29.26
N ASP A 434 29.10 1.85 28.68
CA ASP A 434 27.81 1.55 29.33
C ASP A 434 27.65 0.05 29.64
N PHE A 435 28.16 -0.83 28.76
CA PHE A 435 28.16 -2.27 29.02
C PHE A 435 29.10 -2.65 30.17
N VAL A 436 30.31 -2.09 30.19
CA VAL A 436 31.30 -2.30 31.26
C VAL A 436 30.75 -1.81 32.59
N GLU A 437 30.19 -0.60 32.65
CA GLU A 437 29.58 -0.04 33.86
C GLU A 437 28.45 -0.93 34.42
N ARG A 438 27.56 -1.46 33.57
CA ARG A 438 26.48 -2.36 33.99
C ARG A 438 26.97 -3.72 34.48
N LYS A 439 28.10 -4.21 33.96
CA LYS A 439 28.76 -5.44 34.40
C LYS A 439 29.53 -5.25 35.69
N CYS A 440 30.24 -4.12 35.85
CA CYS A 440 30.95 -3.75 37.07
C CYS A 440 30.00 -3.60 38.26
N ARG A 441 28.82 -2.99 38.08
CA ARG A 441 27.80 -2.88 39.13
C ARG A 441 27.19 -4.21 39.60
N LYS A 442 27.42 -5.32 38.88
CA LYS A 442 26.99 -6.66 39.29
C LYS A 442 28.06 -7.43 40.08
N MET A 443 29.27 -6.89 40.19
CA MET A 443 30.36 -7.43 40.99
C MET A 443 30.49 -6.61 42.27
N ASN A 444 29.48 -6.68 43.15
CA ASN A 444 29.71 -6.35 44.56
C ASN A 444 30.21 -7.66 45.20
N PHE A 445 31.49 -7.69 45.56
CA PHE A 445 32.12 -8.80 46.27
C PHE A 445 31.55 -8.94 47.68
#